data_AF-A0A2G6GRC0-F1
#
_entry.id   AF-A0A2G6GRC0-F1
#
_cell.length_a   1.000
_cell.length_b   1.000
_cell.length_c   1.000
_cell.angle_alpha   90.00
_cell.angle_beta   90.00
_cell.angle_gamma   90.00
#
_symmetry.space_group_name_H-M   'P 1'
#
loop_
_entity.id
_entity.type
_entity.pdbx_description
1 polymer ?
#
loop_
_entity_poly.entity_id
_entity_poly.type
_entity_poly.pdbx_seq_one_letter_code
_entity_poly.pdbx_strand_id
1 'polypeptide(L)'
;MDKPILDKDISLEDFNDFYWLKKELVHFCRTIGISSTGGKIEISNRIRTYLSTGEIVKQVKKTHKIKSKFDWANEVLTKNTVITDSYKNGENVRNFFIQEIGAHFRFNVIFMKWMKENIGKTLGDAMK
;
A
#
# COMPACT_ATOMS: atom_id res chain seq x y z
N MET A 1 -12.39 12.51 30.70
CA MET A 1 -11.76 11.19 30.87
C MET A 1 -10.27 11.40 30.74
N ASP A 2 -9.51 10.95 31.74
CA ASP A 2 -8.05 10.99 31.67
C ASP A 2 -7.55 10.02 30.61
N LYS A 3 -6.46 10.39 29.93
CA LYS A 3 -5.85 9.54 28.91
C LYS A 3 -5.36 8.24 29.58
N PRO A 4 -5.84 7.06 29.18
CA PRO A 4 -5.40 5.80 29.76
C PRO A 4 -3.93 5.53 29.43
N ILE A 5 -3.31 4.64 30.21
CA ILE A 5 -1.95 4.18 29.94
C ILE A 5 -2.01 3.15 28.80
N LEU A 6 -1.10 3.26 27.84
CA LEU A 6 -0.98 2.28 26.75
C LEU A 6 -0.20 1.05 27.23
N ASP A 7 -0.88 0.12 27.88
CA ASP A 7 -0.36 -1.15 28.35
C ASP A 7 -1.19 -2.34 27.82
N LYS A 8 -0.89 -3.55 28.29
CA LYS A 8 -1.51 -4.80 27.79
C LYS A 8 -2.96 -4.96 28.22
N ASP A 9 -3.40 -4.17 29.19
CA ASP A 9 -4.73 -4.26 29.81
C ASP A 9 -5.71 -3.24 29.20
N ILE A 10 -5.23 -2.38 28.29
CA ILE A 10 -6.07 -1.43 27.56
C ILE A 10 -7.11 -2.15 26.69
N SER A 11 -8.36 -1.70 26.74
CA SER A 11 -9.41 -2.20 25.86
C SER A 11 -9.22 -1.67 24.43
N LEU A 12 -9.76 -2.40 23.45
CA LEU A 12 -9.77 -1.94 22.06
C LEU A 12 -10.55 -0.63 21.89
N GLU A 13 -11.60 -0.44 22.69
CA GLU A 13 -12.45 0.76 22.69
C GLU A 13 -11.66 1.97 23.21
N ASP A 14 -11.01 1.85 24.37
CA ASP A 14 -10.14 2.88 24.92
C ASP A 14 -8.96 3.18 23.99
N PHE A 15 -8.41 2.18 23.31
CA PHE A 15 -7.35 2.44 22.33
C PHE A 15 -7.84 3.30 21.16
N ASN A 16 -9.10 3.15 20.74
CA ASN A 16 -9.67 3.87 19.60
C ASN A 16 -10.13 5.29 19.94
N ASP A 17 -10.54 5.52 21.18
CA ASP A 17 -11.09 6.81 21.62
C ASP A 17 -10.02 7.86 21.92
N PHE A 18 -8.77 7.44 22.09
CA PHE A 18 -7.67 8.34 22.47
C PHE A 18 -6.62 8.53 21.37
N TYR A 19 -6.03 9.73 21.36
CA TYR A 19 -4.92 10.05 20.48
C TYR A 19 -3.58 9.57 21.05
N TRP A 20 -2.94 8.64 20.34
CA TRP A 20 -1.62 8.12 20.68
C TRP A 20 -0.50 8.76 19.87
N LEU A 21 0.59 9.12 20.54
CA LEU A 21 1.83 9.54 19.90
C LEU A 21 2.56 8.32 19.36
N LYS A 22 3.29 8.50 18.25
CA LYS A 22 4.09 7.41 17.65
C LYS A 22 5.06 6.79 18.65
N LYS A 23 5.67 7.60 19.54
CA LYS A 23 6.56 7.10 20.60
C LYS A 23 5.88 6.11 21.55
N GLU A 24 4.61 6.38 21.91
CA GLU A 24 3.82 5.54 22.81
C GLU A 24 3.49 4.22 22.10
N LEU A 25 3.01 4.30 20.86
CA LEU A 25 2.73 3.12 20.04
C LEU A 25 3.97 2.24 19.84
N VAL A 26 5.12 2.84 19.54
CA VAL A 26 6.40 2.12 19.37
C VAL A 26 6.85 1.47 20.67
N HIS A 27 6.72 2.17 21.81
CA HIS A 27 7.04 1.62 23.12
C HIS A 27 6.19 0.40 23.43
N PHE A 28 4.87 0.53 23.28
CA PHE A 28 3.93 -0.58 23.45
C PHE A 28 4.27 -1.78 22.55
N CYS A 29 4.54 -1.53 21.26
CA CYS A 29 4.96 -2.59 20.33
C CYS A 29 6.19 -3.36 20.83
N ARG A 30 7.21 -2.66 21.36
CA ARG A 30 8.43 -3.27 21.88
C ARG A 30 8.15 -4.11 23.14
N THR A 31 7.27 -3.63 24.02
CA THR A 31 6.88 -4.33 25.26
C THR A 31 6.17 -5.66 24.97
N ILE A 32 5.34 -5.71 23.93
CA ILE A 32 4.60 -6.94 23.56
C ILE A 32 5.32 -7.78 22.49
N GLY A 33 6.44 -7.31 21.94
CA GLY A 33 7.22 -8.04 20.94
C GLY A 33 6.65 -8.01 19.51
N ILE A 34 5.80 -7.03 19.17
CA ILE A 34 5.31 -6.84 17.79
C ILE A 34 6.19 -5.84 17.04
N SER A 35 6.24 -5.93 15.70
CA SER A 35 6.99 -4.98 14.86
C SER A 35 6.53 -3.54 15.11
N SER A 36 7.46 -2.62 15.33
CA SER A 36 7.19 -1.17 15.41
C SER A 36 7.54 -0.43 14.11
N THR A 37 7.68 -1.17 13.00
CA THR A 37 8.02 -0.62 11.68
C THR A 37 6.79 0.00 11.03
N GLY A 38 6.99 1.04 10.22
CA GLY A 38 5.95 1.71 9.45
C GLY A 38 5.55 3.10 9.95
N GLY A 39 4.52 3.67 9.30
CA GLY A 39 3.89 4.93 9.70
C GLY A 39 2.95 4.74 10.90
N LYS A 40 2.47 5.85 11.49
CA LYS A 40 1.57 5.82 12.67
C LYS A 40 0.35 4.94 12.43
N ILE A 41 -0.31 5.08 11.28
CA ILE A 41 -1.51 4.32 10.92
C ILE A 41 -1.22 2.81 10.88
N GLU A 42 -0.08 2.41 10.30
CA GLU A 42 0.30 1.00 10.21
C GLU A 42 0.56 0.39 11.60
N ILE A 43 1.26 1.14 12.46
CA ILE A 43 1.54 0.71 13.83
C ILE A 43 0.22 0.64 14.64
N SER A 44 -0.65 1.64 14.53
CA SER A 44 -1.97 1.65 15.19
C SER A 44 -2.85 0.48 14.77
N ASN A 45 -2.93 0.18 13.47
CA ASN A 45 -3.70 -0.97 12.99
C ASN A 45 -3.14 -2.29 13.52
N ARG A 46 -1.81 -2.42 13.62
CA ARG A 46 -1.17 -3.61 14.19
C ARG A 46 -1.53 -3.80 15.66
N ILE A 47 -1.54 -2.71 16.43
CA ILE A 47 -1.95 -2.73 17.84
C ILE A 47 -3.43 -3.10 17.96
N ARG A 48 -4.31 -2.54 17.14
CA ARG A 48 -5.74 -2.93 17.10
C ARG A 48 -5.93 -4.42 16.84
N THR A 49 -5.21 -4.97 15.86
CA THR A 49 -5.27 -6.41 15.57
C THR A 49 -4.84 -7.22 16.79
N TYR A 50 -3.71 -6.86 17.42
CA TYR A 50 -3.25 -7.53 18.64
C TYR A 50 -4.26 -7.47 19.78
N LEU A 51 -4.85 -6.30 20.05
CA LEU A 51 -5.86 -6.14 21.11
C LEU A 51 -7.15 -6.92 20.80
N SER A 52 -7.50 -7.08 19.52
CA SER A 52 -8.69 -7.83 19.10
C SER A 52 -8.50 -9.34 19.07
N THR A 53 -7.32 -9.85 18.70
CA THR A 53 -7.08 -11.29 18.50
C THR A 53 -6.20 -11.92 19.56
N GLY A 54 -5.46 -11.12 20.33
CA GLY A 54 -4.41 -11.58 21.25
C GLY A 54 -3.15 -12.11 20.56
N GLU A 55 -3.12 -12.15 19.22
CA GLU A 55 -2.04 -12.79 18.47
C GLU A 55 -0.98 -11.80 17.99
N ILE A 56 0.28 -12.15 18.22
CA ILE A 56 1.43 -11.46 17.63
C ILE A 56 1.56 -11.94 16.18
N VAL A 57 0.87 -11.26 15.27
CA VAL A 57 1.00 -11.52 13.83
C VAL A 57 2.39 -11.11 13.38
N LYS A 58 3.30 -12.08 13.25
CA LYS A 58 4.61 -11.88 12.64
C LYS A 58 4.36 -11.40 11.20
N GLN A 59 4.85 -10.20 10.88
CA GLN A 59 4.75 -9.71 9.51
C GLN A 59 5.37 -10.74 8.58
N VAL A 60 4.58 -11.26 7.65
CA VAL A 60 5.15 -11.90 6.47
C VAL A 60 6.01 -10.81 5.84
N LYS A 61 7.34 -11.00 5.88
CA LYS A 61 8.27 -10.08 5.22
C LYS A 61 7.72 -9.91 3.81
N LYS A 62 7.36 -8.68 3.43
CA LYS A 62 7.08 -8.39 2.02
C LYS A 62 8.36 -8.76 1.32
N THR A 63 8.40 -9.94 0.70
CA THR A 63 9.48 -10.30 -0.21
C THR A 63 9.54 -9.12 -1.17
N HIS A 64 10.73 -8.53 -1.31
CA HIS A 64 10.94 -7.58 -2.39
C HIS A 64 10.66 -8.37 -3.66
N LYS A 65 9.41 -8.29 -4.17
CA LYS A 65 9.06 -8.86 -5.47
C LYS A 65 10.07 -8.27 -6.43
N ILE A 66 10.76 -9.14 -7.16
CA ILE A 66 11.71 -8.75 -8.18
C ILE A 66 10.92 -7.88 -9.15
N LYS A 67 11.09 -6.56 -9.04
CA LYS A 67 10.47 -5.63 -9.97
C LYS A 67 11.01 -5.97 -11.35
N SER A 68 10.11 -6.22 -12.29
CA SER A 68 10.46 -6.43 -13.68
C SER A 68 11.45 -5.36 -14.16
N LYS A 69 12.44 -5.79 -14.93
CA LYS A 69 13.47 -4.92 -15.52
C LYS A 69 12.94 -4.06 -16.67
N PHE A 70 11.66 -4.20 -17.03
CA PHE A 70 11.03 -3.43 -18.10
C PHE A 70 11.12 -1.92 -17.84
N ASP A 71 11.71 -1.19 -18.77
CA ASP A 71 11.88 0.26 -18.68
C ASP A 71 10.66 1.01 -19.23
N TRP A 72 9.67 1.21 -18.36
CA TRP A 72 8.46 1.95 -18.67
C TRP A 72 8.68 3.40 -19.16
N ALA A 73 9.87 3.97 -18.97
CA ALA A 73 10.16 5.33 -19.42
C ALA A 73 10.63 5.40 -20.88
N ASN A 74 11.28 4.35 -21.39
CA ASN A 74 11.96 4.40 -22.69
C ASN A 74 11.56 3.26 -23.65
N GLU A 75 10.92 2.19 -23.16
CA GLU A 75 10.48 1.08 -24.00
C GLU A 75 9.31 1.47 -24.91
N VAL A 76 9.26 0.86 -26.09
CA VAL A 76 8.15 1.03 -27.03
C VAL A 76 6.91 0.33 -26.48
N LEU A 77 5.84 1.10 -26.28
CA LEU A 77 4.57 0.59 -25.76
C LEU A 77 3.62 0.21 -26.90
N THR A 78 2.96 -0.93 -26.75
CA THR A 78 1.96 -1.44 -27.68
C THR A 78 0.75 -1.94 -26.90
N LYS A 79 -0.38 -2.20 -27.60
CA LYS A 79 -1.57 -2.82 -26.99
C LYS A 79 -1.26 -4.18 -26.34
N ASN A 80 -0.24 -4.89 -26.83
CA ASN A 80 0.17 -6.19 -26.31
C ASN A 80 1.20 -6.10 -25.18
N THR A 81 1.69 -4.90 -24.84
CA THR A 81 2.65 -4.72 -23.75
C THR A 81 2.02 -5.17 -22.44
N VAL A 82 2.65 -6.13 -21.78
CA VAL A 82 2.18 -6.71 -20.53
C VAL A 82 2.50 -5.77 -19.37
N ILE A 83 1.51 -5.51 -18.53
CA ILE A 83 1.64 -4.73 -17.29
C ILE A 83 2.48 -5.53 -16.31
N THR A 84 3.61 -4.97 -15.93
CA THR A 84 4.55 -5.60 -15.00
C THR A 84 4.37 -5.04 -13.59
N ASP A 85 4.93 -5.72 -12.60
CA ASP A 85 4.98 -5.25 -11.21
C ASP A 85 5.89 -4.01 -11.01
N SER A 86 6.64 -3.62 -12.04
CA SER A 86 7.44 -2.39 -12.10
C SER A 86 6.71 -1.20 -12.76
N TYR A 87 5.44 -1.38 -13.15
CA TYR A 87 4.63 -0.34 -13.81
C TYR A 87 4.64 1.00 -13.08
N LYS A 88 4.79 2.08 -13.86
CA LYS A 88 4.72 3.46 -13.39
C LYS A 88 3.93 4.31 -14.38
N ASN A 89 3.12 5.22 -13.85
CA ASN A 89 2.54 6.29 -14.64
C ASN A 89 3.64 7.29 -14.96
N GLY A 90 4.20 7.20 -16.16
CA GLY A 90 5.19 8.12 -16.70
C GLY A 90 4.67 8.81 -17.96
N GLU A 91 5.48 9.72 -18.49
CA GLU A 91 5.16 10.44 -19.72
C GLU A 91 5.06 9.51 -20.94
N ASN A 92 5.96 8.54 -21.06
CA ASN A 92 5.88 7.51 -22.12
C ASN A 92 4.53 6.79 -22.14
N VAL A 93 4.09 6.29 -20.98
CA VAL A 93 2.77 5.65 -20.81
C VAL A 93 1.64 6.62 -21.12
N ARG A 94 1.75 7.88 -20.68
CA ARG A 94 0.73 8.91 -20.96
C ARG A 94 0.60 9.15 -22.47
N ASN A 95 1.73 9.30 -23.16
CA ASN A 95 1.77 9.56 -24.59
C ASN A 95 1.16 8.39 -25.37
N PHE A 96 1.48 7.16 -24.99
CA PHE A 96 0.86 5.96 -25.56
C PHE A 96 -0.66 5.97 -25.42
N PHE A 97 -1.21 6.22 -24.22
CA PHE A 97 -2.66 6.26 -24.04
C PHE A 97 -3.31 7.48 -24.70
N ILE A 98 -2.62 8.62 -24.82
CA ILE A 98 -3.12 9.76 -25.59
C ILE A 98 -3.18 9.43 -27.09
N GLN A 99 -2.21 8.68 -27.62
CA GLN A 99 -2.23 8.24 -29.01
C GLN A 99 -3.35 7.23 -29.30
N GLU A 100 -3.64 6.33 -28.35
CA GLU A 100 -4.62 5.25 -28.54
C GLU A 100 -6.06 5.64 -28.18
N ILE A 101 -6.26 6.40 -27.09
CA ILE A 101 -7.57 6.81 -26.59
C ILE A 101 -7.90 8.25 -27.00
N GLY A 102 -6.90 9.12 -27.10
CA GLY A 102 -7.04 10.53 -27.46
C GLY A 102 -6.60 11.51 -26.37
N ALA A 103 -6.53 12.80 -26.72
CA ALA A 103 -6.02 13.88 -25.85
C ALA A 103 -6.79 14.09 -24.52
N HIS A 104 -8.01 13.55 -24.44
CA HIS A 104 -8.84 13.58 -23.24
C HIS A 104 -8.40 12.57 -22.18
N PHE A 105 -7.51 11.62 -22.51
CA PHE A 105 -6.98 10.66 -21.54
C PHE A 105 -6.32 11.35 -20.35
N ARG A 106 -6.64 10.84 -19.15
CA ARG A 106 -6.05 11.29 -17.88
C ARG A 106 -5.87 10.09 -16.97
N PHE A 107 -4.75 10.06 -16.25
CA PHE A 107 -4.58 9.12 -15.14
C PHE A 107 -5.52 9.51 -14.01
N ASN A 108 -6.63 8.78 -13.88
CA ASN A 108 -7.55 8.89 -12.75
C ASN A 108 -7.28 7.77 -11.73
N VAL A 109 -7.81 7.92 -10.51
CA VAL A 109 -7.57 6.97 -9.41
C VAL A 109 -8.05 5.56 -9.77
N ILE A 110 -9.17 5.44 -10.49
CA ILE A 110 -9.75 4.15 -10.88
C ILE A 110 -8.81 3.42 -11.84
N PHE A 111 -8.35 4.09 -12.89
CA PHE A 111 -7.38 3.57 -13.86
C PHE A 111 -6.07 3.18 -13.15
N MET A 112 -5.53 4.06 -12.31
CA MET A 112 -4.28 3.80 -11.59
C MET A 112 -4.39 2.61 -10.64
N LYS A 113 -5.55 2.41 -10.01
CA LYS A 113 -5.82 1.24 -9.18
C LYS A 113 -5.91 -0.02 -10.04
N TRP A 114 -6.65 0.03 -11.14
CA TRP A 114 -6.80 -1.09 -12.06
C TRP A 114 -5.44 -1.56 -12.58
N MET A 115 -4.56 -0.64 -13.02
CA MET A 115 -3.22 -0.99 -13.51
C MET A 115 -2.38 -1.75 -12.47
N LYS A 116 -2.49 -1.38 -11.18
CA LYS A 116 -1.75 -2.03 -10.09
C LYS A 116 -2.30 -3.42 -9.74
N GLU A 117 -3.61 -3.61 -9.88
CA GLU A 117 -4.30 -4.87 -9.56
C GLU A 117 -4.23 -5.89 -10.71
N ASN A 118 -3.94 -5.44 -11.93
CA ASN A 118 -4.00 -6.26 -13.15
C ASN A 118 -2.61 -6.51 -13.76
N ILE A 119 -1.60 -6.79 -12.93
CA ILE A 119 -0.29 -7.26 -13.40
C ILE A 119 -0.48 -8.56 -14.21
N GLY A 120 0.14 -8.64 -15.39
CA GLY A 120 -0.02 -9.75 -16.33
C GLY A 120 -1.06 -9.51 -17.43
N LYS A 121 -1.96 -8.52 -17.27
CA LYS A 121 -2.81 -8.04 -18.39
C LYS A 121 -2.04 -7.13 -19.32
N THR A 122 -2.62 -6.83 -20.47
CA THR A 122 -2.00 -5.97 -21.48
C THR A 122 -2.47 -4.51 -21.37
N LEU A 123 -1.73 -3.58 -21.96
CA LEU A 123 -2.20 -2.19 -22.08
C LEU A 123 -3.50 -2.07 -22.89
N GLY A 124 -3.74 -2.96 -23.85
CA GLY A 124 -5.00 -3.03 -24.57
C GLY A 124 -6.19 -3.43 -23.70
N ASP A 125 -5.97 -4.27 -22.68
CA ASP A 125 -7.02 -4.59 -21.70
C ASP A 125 -7.40 -3.40 -20.81
N ALA A 126 -6.49 -2.45 -20.63
CA ALA A 126 -6.72 -1.23 -19.86
C ALA A 126 -7.58 -0.18 -20.60
N MET A 127 -7.85 -0.41 -21.88
CA MET A 127 -8.63 0.49 -22.76
C MET A 127 -10.08 0.04 -22.94
N LYS A 128 -10.46 -1.11 -22.39
CA LYS A 128 -11.82 -1.64 -22.42
C LYS A 128 -12.65 -1.05 -21.29
#